data_AF-A0A0F8YZL7-F1
#
_entry.id   AF-A0A0F8YZL7-F1
#
_cell.length_a   1.000
_cell.length_b   1.000
_cell.length_c   1.000
_cell.angle_alpha   90.00
_cell.angle_beta   90.00
_cell.angle_gamma   90.00
#
_symmetry.space_group_name_H-M   'P 1'
#
loop_
_entity.id
_entity.type
_entity.pdbx_description
1 polymer ?
#
loop_
_entity_poly.entity_id
_entity_poly.type
_entity_poly.pdbx_seq_one_letter_code
_entity_poly.pdbx_strand_id
1 'polypeptide(L)'
;EWTFTILGFITPYVILFAWYYLSGQDLAHNWEMIRYNFVHDRATGFLNNYYLAFYAYLLLVILLASRKMLSKYQKLKIYIRKFYQLNFWIFAFVLIPFLVIYSRAIEMIYFLAIPVSYVLSYYFFNMRFRLAAEIIFGLLLAGYGVLLVFN
;
A
#
# COMPACT_ATOMS: atom_id res chain seq x y z
N GLU A 1 -25.98 -0.35 13.92
CA GLU A 1 -24.54 -0.69 13.83
C GLU A 1 -23.79 0.15 12.79
N TRP A 2 -24.25 0.17 11.53
CA TRP A 2 -23.63 0.95 10.44
C TRP A 2 -23.58 2.47 10.64
N THR A 3 -24.50 3.03 11.43
CA THR A 3 -24.58 4.47 11.71
C THR A 3 -23.29 5.02 12.32
N PHE A 4 -22.68 4.29 13.26
CA PHE A 4 -21.42 4.71 13.89
C PHE A 4 -20.24 4.65 12.93
N THR A 5 -20.22 3.65 12.03
CA THR A 5 -19.20 3.54 10.97
C THR A 5 -19.31 4.70 9.99
N ILE A 6 -20.52 5.04 9.55
CA ILE A 6 -20.76 6.15 8.62
C ILE A 6 -20.42 7.48 9.28
N LEU A 7 -20.85 7.71 10.53
CA LEU A 7 -20.49 8.92 11.28
C LEU A 7 -18.99 9.02 11.49
N GLY A 8 -18.31 7.94 11.89
CA GLY A 8 -16.86 7.90 12.06
C GLY A 8 -16.12 8.20 10.76
N PHE A 9 -16.61 7.69 9.63
CA PHE A 9 -16.04 7.97 8.31
C PHE A 9 -16.25 9.44 7.89
N ILE A 10 -17.44 10.02 8.12
CA ILE A 10 -17.78 11.39 7.72
C ILE A 10 -17.10 12.45 8.60
N THR A 11 -16.91 12.17 9.89
CA THR A 11 -16.34 13.09 10.88
C THR A 11 -15.07 13.82 10.41
N PRO A 12 -14.00 13.15 9.93
CA PRO A 12 -12.78 13.85 9.48
C PRO A 12 -13.03 14.81 8.31
N TYR A 13 -13.96 14.49 7.41
CA TYR A 13 -14.30 15.38 6.29
C TYR A 13 -15.08 16.61 6.74
N VAL A 14 -15.99 16.45 7.72
CA VAL A 14 -16.73 17.59 8.32
C VAL A 14 -15.76 18.52 9.04
N ILE A 15 -14.82 17.97 9.81
CA ILE A 15 -13.78 18.75 10.49
C ILE A 15 -12.90 19.49 9.47
N LEU A 16 -12.45 18.80 8.42
CA LEU A 16 -11.64 19.40 7.36
C LEU A 16 -12.39 20.54 6.65
N PHE A 17 -13.65 20.31 6.30
CA PHE A 17 -14.50 21.33 5.66
C PHE A 17 -14.70 22.55 6.58
N ALA A 18 -15.01 22.32 7.86
CA ALA A 18 -15.15 23.38 8.84
C ALA A 18 -13.84 24.17 8.99
N TRP A 19 -12.69 23.49 9.01
CA TRP A 19 -11.38 24.13 9.07
C TRP A 19 -11.11 25.03 7.86
N TYR A 20 -11.36 24.55 6.64
CA TYR A 20 -11.17 25.34 5.43
C TYR A 20 -12.10 26.55 5.37
N TYR A 21 -13.36 26.38 5.79
CA TYR A 21 -14.32 27.47 5.87
C TYR A 21 -13.90 28.54 6.89
N LEU A 22 -13.51 28.14 8.10
CA LEU A 22 -13.10 29.06 9.16
C LEU A 22 -11.76 29.75 8.87
N SER A 23 -10.86 29.08 8.15
CA SER A 23 -9.56 29.64 7.77
C SER A 23 -9.62 30.58 6.56
N GLY A 24 -10.80 30.78 5.97
CA GLY A 24 -11.00 31.62 4.79
C GLY A 24 -10.28 31.11 3.54
N GLN A 25 -9.97 29.81 3.48
CA GLN A 25 -9.33 29.22 2.30
C GLN A 25 -10.32 29.13 1.14
N ASP A 26 -9.81 29.27 -0.08
CA ASP A 26 -10.62 29.16 -1.29
C ASP A 26 -11.07 27.70 -1.49
N LEU A 27 -12.33 27.42 -1.12
CA LEU A 27 -12.96 26.12 -1.28
C LEU A 27 -13.03 25.68 -2.75
N ALA A 28 -13.17 26.63 -3.69
CA ALA A 28 -13.19 26.31 -5.11
C ALA A 28 -11.81 25.85 -5.57
N HIS A 29 -10.74 26.52 -5.16
CA HIS A 29 -9.37 26.11 -5.46
C HIS A 29 -9.03 24.72 -4.90
N ASN A 30 -9.39 24.45 -3.64
CA ASN A 30 -9.17 23.14 -3.02
C ASN A 30 -9.99 22.03 -3.72
N TRP A 31 -11.21 22.34 -4.16
CA TRP A 31 -12.03 21.41 -4.93
C TRP A 31 -11.44 21.11 -6.31
N GLU A 32 -10.83 22.10 -6.97
CA GLU A 32 -10.09 21.90 -8.22
C GLU A 32 -8.89 20.97 -8.01
N MET A 33 -8.13 21.13 -6.91
CA MET A 33 -7.02 20.22 -6.58
C MET A 33 -7.49 18.78 -6.34
N ILE A 34 -8.62 18.59 -5.63
CA ILE A 34 -9.21 17.26 -5.45
C ILE A 34 -9.57 16.66 -6.80
N ARG A 35 -10.28 17.40 -7.66
CA ARG A 35 -10.64 16.94 -9.01
C ARG A 35 -9.40 16.60 -9.83
N TYR A 36 -8.35 17.41 -9.76
CA TYR A 36 -7.10 17.22 -10.49
C TYR A 36 -6.38 15.91 -10.09
N ASN A 37 -6.49 15.46 -8.83
CA ASN A 37 -5.96 14.16 -8.40
C ASN A 37 -6.69 12.97 -9.01
N PHE A 38 -7.95 13.13 -9.45
CA PHE A 38 -8.71 12.09 -10.14
C PHE A 38 -8.58 12.15 -11.67
N VAL A 39 -8.00 13.22 -12.21
CA VAL A 39 -7.74 13.32 -13.66
C VAL A 39 -6.53 12.46 -14.00
N HIS A 40 -6.77 11.52 -14.91
CA HIS A 40 -5.76 10.61 -15.43
C HIS A 40 -4.80 11.38 -16.37
N ASP A 41 -3.74 11.91 -15.82
CA ASP A 41 -2.57 12.32 -16.60
C ASP A 41 -1.57 11.17 -16.52
N ARG A 42 -0.98 10.69 -17.62
CA ARG A 42 -0.03 9.57 -17.59
C ARG A 42 1.39 10.12 -17.52
N ALA A 43 1.80 10.62 -16.35
CA ALA A 43 3.17 11.05 -16.15
C ALA A 43 4.08 9.83 -15.87
N THR A 44 4.33 8.99 -16.88
CA THR A 44 5.27 7.85 -16.77
C THR A 44 6.73 8.26 -16.80
N GLY A 45 7.03 9.58 -16.87
CA GLY A 45 8.39 10.11 -16.98
C GLY A 45 9.32 9.85 -15.78
N PHE A 46 8.77 9.46 -14.62
CA PHE A 46 9.54 9.21 -13.40
C PHE A 46 9.99 7.75 -13.21
N LEU A 47 9.49 6.80 -14.02
CA LEU A 47 9.81 5.38 -13.84
C LEU A 47 10.97 4.97 -14.74
N ASN A 48 12.20 5.14 -14.24
CA ASN A 48 13.39 4.55 -14.85
C ASN A 48 13.28 3.01 -14.86
N ASN A 49 13.98 2.34 -15.78
CA ASN A 49 14.04 0.89 -15.90
C ASN A 49 14.40 0.19 -14.58
N TYR A 50 15.24 0.82 -13.74
CA TYR A 50 15.59 0.30 -12.41
C TYR A 50 14.39 0.26 -11.45
N TYR A 51 13.55 1.30 -11.44
CA TYR A 51 12.31 1.33 -10.65
C TYR A 51 11.36 0.24 -11.09
N LEU A 52 11.18 0.09 -12.40
CA LEU A 52 10.29 -0.93 -12.95
C LEU A 52 10.77 -2.35 -12.58
N ALA A 53 12.07 -2.62 -12.71
CA ALA A 53 12.65 -3.91 -12.32
C ALA A 53 12.48 -4.20 -10.82
N PHE A 54 12.74 -3.21 -9.96
CA PHE A 54 12.58 -3.37 -8.51
C PHE A 54 11.13 -3.60 -8.11
N TYR A 55 10.19 -2.80 -8.61
CA TYR A 55 8.77 -2.96 -8.28
C TYR A 55 8.18 -4.25 -8.83
N ALA A 56 8.63 -4.71 -10.01
CA ALA A 56 8.25 -6.02 -10.55
C ALA A 56 8.74 -7.16 -9.64
N TYR A 57 10.01 -7.09 -9.20
CA TYR A 57 10.55 -8.05 -8.24
C TYR A 57 9.80 -8.03 -6.91
N LEU A 58 9.56 -6.84 -6.34
CA LEU A 58 8.80 -6.66 -5.11
C LEU A 58 7.40 -7.28 -5.22
N LEU A 59 6.70 -7.02 -6.32
CA LEU A 59 5.37 -7.57 -6.58
C LEU A 59 5.40 -9.11 -6.66
N LEU A 60 6.41 -9.70 -7.30
CA LEU A 60 6.58 -11.16 -7.31
C LEU A 60 6.78 -11.72 -5.90
N VAL A 61 7.63 -11.10 -5.08
CA VAL A 61 7.84 -11.54 -3.69
C VAL A 61 6.54 -11.43 -2.88
N ILE A 62 5.77 -10.35 -3.03
CA ILE A 62 4.47 -10.17 -2.39
C ILE A 62 3.48 -11.26 -2.80
N LEU A 63 3.44 -11.64 -4.08
CA LEU A 63 2.56 -12.71 -4.57
C LEU A 63 2.95 -14.08 -3.99
N LEU A 64 4.24 -14.41 -3.97
CA LEU A 64 4.75 -15.65 -3.37
C LEU A 64 4.46 -15.69 -1.87
N ALA A 65 4.65 -14.55 -1.18
CA ALA A 65 4.37 -14.39 0.23
C ALA A 65 2.88 -14.58 0.54
N SER A 66 2.01 -13.91 -0.22
CA SER A 66 0.56 -14.02 -0.10
C SER A 66 0.09 -15.46 -0.33
N ARG A 67 0.59 -16.14 -1.38
CA ARG A 67 0.26 -17.55 -1.66
C ARG A 67 0.65 -18.47 -0.51
N LYS A 68 1.87 -18.34 0.02
CA LYS A 68 2.34 -19.16 1.14
C LYS A 68 1.50 -18.93 2.39
N MET A 69 1.15 -17.67 2.66
CA MET A 69 0.32 -17.30 3.81
C MET A 69 -1.10 -17.88 3.70
N LEU A 70 -1.73 -17.77 2.51
CA LEU A 70 -3.03 -18.39 2.22
C LEU A 70 -3.01 -19.90 2.44
N SER A 71 -1.94 -20.59 2.01
CA SER A 71 -1.81 -22.05 2.18
C SER A 71 -1.80 -22.50 3.65
N LYS A 72 -1.37 -21.63 4.56
CA LYS A 72 -1.25 -21.89 6.00
C LYS A 72 -2.40 -21.28 6.80
N TYR A 73 -3.29 -20.52 6.16
CA TYR A 73 -4.36 -19.75 6.80
C TYR A 73 -5.23 -20.59 7.76
N GLN A 74 -5.64 -21.78 7.33
CA GLN A 74 -6.48 -22.67 8.14
C GLN A 74 -5.78 -23.25 9.38
N LYS A 75 -4.44 -23.21 9.42
CA LYS A 75 -3.63 -23.73 10.54
C LYS A 75 -3.26 -22.65 11.55
N LEU A 76 -3.61 -21.39 11.29
CA LEU A 76 -3.32 -20.27 12.18
C LEU A 76 -4.35 -20.19 13.32
N LYS A 77 -3.87 -19.73 14.48
CA LYS A 77 -4.72 -19.35 15.64
C LYS A 77 -5.75 -18.32 15.20
N ILE A 78 -6.95 -18.37 15.80
CA ILE A 78 -8.10 -17.50 15.44
C ILE A 78 -7.72 -16.01 15.48
N TYR A 79 -6.97 -15.57 16.49
CA TYR A 79 -6.50 -14.18 16.59
C TYR A 79 -5.64 -13.76 15.38
N ILE A 80 -4.63 -14.57 15.03
CA ILE A 80 -3.73 -14.30 13.90
C ILE A 80 -4.51 -14.31 12.58
N ARG A 81 -5.48 -15.23 12.47
CA ARG A 81 -6.36 -15.36 11.31
C ARG A 81 -7.15 -14.07 11.04
N LYS A 82 -7.77 -13.51 12.08
CA LYS A 82 -8.52 -12.24 12.00
C LYS A 82 -7.61 -11.07 11.61
N PHE A 83 -6.41 -11.00 12.21
CA PHE A 83 -5.45 -9.95 11.89
C PHE A 83 -4.96 -10.02 10.44
N TYR A 84 -4.72 -11.23 9.92
CA TYR A 84 -4.39 -11.42 8.52
C TYR A 84 -5.55 -11.03 7.60
N GLN A 85 -6.76 -11.49 7.90
CA GLN A 85 -7.94 -11.15 7.09
C GLN A 85 -8.10 -9.64 6.97
N LEU A 86 -7.94 -8.90 8.08
CA LEU A 86 -7.95 -7.45 8.08
C LEU A 86 -6.87 -6.86 7.15
N ASN A 87 -5.61 -7.28 7.33
CA ASN A 87 -4.49 -6.78 6.51
C ASN A 87 -4.66 -7.11 5.02
N PHE A 88 -5.19 -8.29 4.69
CA PHE A 88 -5.44 -8.69 3.31
C PHE A 88 -6.56 -7.84 2.67
N TRP A 89 -7.62 -7.54 3.42
CA TRP A 89 -8.64 -6.61 2.93
C TRP A 89 -8.08 -5.20 2.75
N ILE A 90 -7.29 -4.68 3.69
CA ILE A 90 -6.60 -3.38 3.52
C ILE A 90 -5.72 -3.41 2.27
N PHE A 91 -4.93 -4.46 2.07
CA PHE A 91 -4.11 -4.64 0.87
C PHE A 91 -4.96 -4.55 -0.41
N ALA A 92 -6.06 -5.32 -0.49
CA ALA A 92 -6.94 -5.31 -1.65
C ALA A 92 -7.61 -3.94 -1.88
N PHE A 93 -8.10 -3.31 -0.82
CA PHE A 93 -8.77 -2.00 -0.89
C PHE A 93 -7.85 -0.86 -1.28
N VAL A 94 -6.56 -0.92 -0.93
CA VAL A 94 -5.58 0.11 -1.33
C VAL A 94 -4.99 -0.20 -2.70
N LEU A 95 -4.83 -1.47 -3.05
CA LEU A 95 -4.26 -1.88 -4.35
C LEU A 95 -5.14 -1.46 -5.52
N ILE A 96 -6.47 -1.60 -5.41
CA ILE A 96 -7.40 -1.23 -6.48
C ILE A 96 -7.25 0.25 -6.89
N PRO A 97 -7.42 1.24 -5.98
CA PRO A 97 -7.25 2.64 -6.32
C PRO A 97 -5.79 2.99 -6.65
N PHE A 98 -4.79 2.31 -6.08
CA PHE A 98 -3.40 2.51 -6.48
C PHE A 98 -3.16 2.18 -7.97
N LEU A 99 -3.76 1.10 -8.48
CA LEU A 99 -3.66 0.73 -9.89
C LEU A 99 -4.51 1.62 -10.80
N VAL A 100 -5.65 2.13 -10.31
CA VAL A 100 -6.59 2.95 -11.08
C VAL A 100 -6.23 4.44 -11.07
N ILE A 101 -5.56 4.97 -10.05
CA ILE A 101 -5.26 6.41 -9.90
C ILE A 101 -3.73 6.65 -9.94
N TYR A 102 -3.01 5.68 -10.52
CA TYR A 102 -1.55 5.48 -10.42
C TYR A 102 -0.67 6.73 -10.59
N SER A 103 -1.10 7.74 -11.35
CA SER A 103 -0.22 8.86 -11.70
C SER A 103 -0.12 10.00 -10.67
N ARG A 104 -0.93 10.04 -9.62
CA ARG A 104 -0.93 11.17 -8.65
C ARG A 104 -0.92 10.75 -7.18
N ALA A 105 -1.05 9.45 -6.90
CA ALA A 105 -1.31 8.95 -5.56
C ALA A 105 -0.11 8.18 -4.99
N ILE A 106 1.09 8.77 -5.05
CA ILE A 106 2.32 8.17 -4.48
C ILE A 106 2.15 7.92 -2.97
N GLU A 107 1.37 8.75 -2.30
CA GLU A 107 1.05 8.64 -0.88
C GLU A 107 0.29 7.35 -0.55
N MET A 108 -0.40 6.74 -1.52
CA MET A 108 -1.06 5.45 -1.33
C MET A 108 -0.06 4.31 -1.06
N ILE A 109 1.21 4.50 -1.42
CA ILE A 109 2.27 3.55 -1.10
C ILE A 109 2.45 3.38 0.42
N TYR A 110 2.20 4.43 1.21
CA TYR A 110 2.27 4.37 2.68
C TYR A 110 1.18 3.44 3.25
N PHE A 111 -0.02 3.48 2.67
CA PHE A 111 -1.11 2.60 3.06
C PHE A 111 -0.86 1.15 2.63
N LEU A 112 -0.15 0.92 1.51
CA LEU A 112 0.29 -0.42 1.10
C LEU A 112 1.45 -0.96 1.95
N ALA A 113 2.30 -0.10 2.48
CA ALA A 113 3.47 -0.52 3.25
C ALA A 113 3.11 -1.35 4.48
N ILE A 114 2.01 -1.01 5.17
CA ILE A 114 1.52 -1.74 6.35
C ILE A 114 1.21 -3.21 6.01
N PRO A 115 0.24 -3.53 5.13
CA PRO A 115 -0.08 -4.92 4.85
C PRO A 115 1.05 -5.66 4.12
N VAL A 116 1.81 -4.98 3.26
CA VAL A 116 2.96 -5.59 2.57
C VAL A 116 4.04 -6.00 3.56
N SER A 117 4.41 -5.13 4.50
CA SER A 117 5.41 -5.44 5.52
C SER A 117 5.00 -6.63 6.39
N TYR A 118 3.71 -6.74 6.73
CA TYR A 118 3.18 -7.88 7.48
C TYR A 118 3.31 -9.20 6.68
N VAL A 119 2.87 -9.19 5.42
CA VAL A 119 2.92 -10.36 4.52
C VAL A 119 4.36 -10.82 4.30
N LEU A 120 5.28 -9.89 4.06
CA LEU A 120 6.71 -10.18 3.88
C LEU A 120 7.35 -10.72 5.16
N SER A 121 7.09 -10.08 6.30
CA SER A 121 7.62 -10.54 7.60
C SER A 121 7.19 -11.96 7.91
N TYR A 122 5.91 -12.28 7.70
CA TYR A 122 5.40 -13.64 7.87
C TYR A 122 6.07 -14.63 6.89
N TYR A 123 6.29 -14.22 5.63
CA TYR A 123 6.89 -15.07 4.62
C TYR A 123 8.32 -15.48 4.97
N PHE A 124 9.17 -14.50 5.32
CA PHE A 124 10.56 -14.70 5.68
C PHE A 124 10.69 -15.49 6.99
N PHE A 125 9.90 -15.14 8.01
CA PHE A 125 9.92 -15.85 9.29
C PHE A 125 9.56 -17.33 9.16
N ASN A 126 8.57 -17.66 8.32
CA ASN A 126 8.10 -19.04 8.13
C ASN A 126 8.81 -19.78 6.98
N MET A 127 9.94 -19.28 6.48
CA MET A 127 10.67 -19.93 5.39
C MET A 127 11.48 -21.12 5.90
N ARG A 128 11.26 -22.28 5.28
CA ARG A 128 11.91 -23.54 5.69
C ARG A 128 13.42 -23.50 5.46
N PHE A 129 13.85 -22.89 4.35
CA PHE A 129 15.26 -22.76 4.00
C PHE A 129 15.74 -21.36 4.35
N ARG A 130 16.54 -21.26 5.42
CA ARG A 130 17.09 -19.99 5.91
C ARG A 130 17.92 -19.28 4.85
N LEU A 131 18.78 -20.00 4.12
CA LEU A 131 19.59 -19.45 3.03
C LEU A 131 18.74 -18.80 1.93
N ALA A 132 17.63 -19.44 1.53
CA ALA A 132 16.76 -18.87 0.51
C ALA A 132 16.06 -17.59 1.00
N ALA A 133 15.68 -17.53 2.28
CA ALA A 133 15.11 -16.34 2.89
C ALA A 133 16.13 -15.18 2.88
N GLU A 134 17.37 -15.47 3.28
CA GLU A 134 18.46 -14.49 3.32
C GLU A 134 18.83 -13.99 1.91
N ILE A 135 18.86 -14.87 0.89
CA ILE A 135 19.11 -14.46 -0.50
C ILE A 135 18.01 -13.55 -1.02
N ILE A 136 16.74 -13.94 -0.87
CA ILE A 136 15.59 -13.13 -1.35
C ILE A 136 15.55 -11.79 -0.62
N PHE A 137 15.77 -11.78 0.70
CA PHE A 137 15.81 -10.55 1.48
C PHE A 137 17.00 -9.67 1.10
N GLY A 138 18.18 -10.28 0.89
CA GLY A 138 19.38 -9.59 0.44
C GLY A 138 19.21 -8.94 -0.93
N LEU A 139 18.54 -9.62 -1.88
CA LEU A 139 18.18 -9.04 -3.17
C LEU A 139 17.24 -7.85 -3.05
N LEU A 140 16.29 -7.91 -2.10
CA LEU A 140 15.39 -6.81 -1.78
C LEU A 140 16.16 -5.58 -1.28
N LEU A 141 17.12 -5.77 -0.37
CA LEU A 141 17.99 -4.70 0.12
C LEU A 141 18.93 -4.16 -0.96
N ALA A 142 19.55 -5.04 -1.74
CA ALA A 142 20.44 -4.66 -2.84
C ALA A 142 19.69 -3.85 -3.91
N GLY A 143 18.50 -4.30 -4.30
CA GLY A 143 17.64 -3.58 -5.24
C GLY A 143 17.25 -2.19 -4.72
N TYR A 144 16.91 -2.06 -3.43
CA TYR A 144 16.65 -0.76 -2.83
C TYR A 144 17.92 0.14 -2.82
N GLY A 145 19.08 -0.43 -2.51
CA GLY A 145 20.36 0.29 -2.58
C GLY A 145 20.68 0.81 -3.98
N VAL A 146 20.41 0.01 -5.02
CA VAL A 146 20.54 0.44 -6.43
C VAL A 146 19.61 1.62 -6.70
N LEU A 147 18.35 1.56 -6.28
CA LEU A 147 17.45 2.71 -6.45
C LEU A 147 17.97 3.98 -5.78
N LEU A 148 18.57 3.88 -4.59
CA LEU A 148 19.12 5.06 -3.91
C LEU A 148 20.32 5.69 -4.63
N VAL A 149 21.11 4.90 -5.37
CA VAL A 149 22.30 5.39 -6.08
C VAL A 149 21.95 6.00 -7.44
N PHE A 150 20.90 5.50 -8.10
CA PHE A 150 20.51 5.89 -9.46
C PHE A 150 19.27 6.81 -9.53
N ASN A 151 18.82 7.32 -8.38
CA ASN A 151 17.76 8.34 -8.26
C ASN A 151 18.37 9.73 -8.13
#